data_AF-A0AAD7MQ91-F1
#
_entry.id   AF-A0AAD7MQ91-F1
#
_cell.length_a   1.000
_cell.length_b   1.000
_cell.length_c   1.000
_cell.angle_alpha   90.00
_cell.angle_beta   90.00
_cell.angle_gamma   90.00
#
_symmetry.space_group_name_H-M   'P 1'
#
loop_
_entity.id
_entity.type
_entity.pdbx_description
1 polymer ?
#
loop_
_entity_poly.entity_id
_entity_poly.type
_entity_poly.pdbx_seq_one_letter_code
_entity_poly.pdbx_strand_id
1 'polypeptide(L)'
;MSSIPEFPEDTLLDLTKHLDVADLISLLSTCRAIRKAQLHKTLWIDALIRIRDIERQPYPLSNVKDLSTLSLHQLQRAAYQANQLMKNWRSDNPRPTSIRHFELPLEPWDQYFCLPGTPFIVTDTEGCMDCWDFRTGERVAHLEIPGLYLGKVRPCMEEEGKALICGSTGYGHKRLVAICIDYRDHAHVLLSHVVSPPTPLVDGWNWEPFYINPGIAGFSGRGYTMTWSMDPNAQPLQHEHEFEGEQTVESICFSHCH
;
A
#
# COMPACT_ATOMS: atom_id res chain seq x y z
N MET A 1 27.98 34.71 -16.78
CA MET A 1 27.06 33.56 -16.57
C MET A 1 27.73 32.67 -15.56
N SER A 2 27.19 32.58 -14.35
CA SER A 2 27.75 31.71 -13.31
C SER A 2 27.61 30.25 -13.75
N SER A 3 28.69 29.49 -13.64
CA SER A 3 28.64 28.07 -13.99
C SER A 3 28.07 27.28 -12.79
N ILE A 4 27.28 26.23 -13.06
CA ILE A 4 26.70 25.36 -12.01
C ILE A 4 27.71 24.91 -10.93
N PRO A 5 28.97 24.53 -11.24
CA PRO A 5 29.92 24.12 -10.20
C PRO A 5 30.40 25.26 -9.27
N GLU A 6 30.07 26.52 -9.55
CA GLU A 6 30.38 27.67 -8.68
C GLU A 6 29.31 27.89 -7.60
N PHE A 7 28.19 27.17 -7.65
CA PHE A 7 27.14 27.32 -6.66
C PHE A 7 27.61 26.83 -5.28
N PRO A 8 27.21 27.51 -4.19
CA PRO A 8 27.38 27.00 -2.85
C PRO A 8 26.80 25.60 -2.72
N GLU A 9 27.44 24.76 -1.91
CA GLU A 9 27.07 23.37 -1.71
C GLU A 9 25.60 23.20 -1.29
N ASP A 10 25.12 24.05 -0.38
CA ASP A 10 23.73 24.05 0.08
C ASP A 10 22.72 24.31 -1.05
N THR A 11 23.06 25.22 -1.97
CA THR A 11 22.21 25.51 -3.14
C THR A 11 22.16 24.32 -4.09
N LEU A 12 23.30 23.63 -4.27
CA LEU A 12 23.33 22.41 -5.07
C LEU A 12 22.47 21.31 -4.44
N LEU A 13 22.57 21.11 -3.11
CA LEU A 13 21.75 20.14 -2.38
C LEU A 13 20.26 20.47 -2.48
N ASP A 14 19.90 21.75 -2.37
CA ASP A 14 18.50 22.17 -2.48
C ASP A 14 17.92 21.91 -3.88
N LEU A 15 18.69 22.19 -4.94
CA LEU A 15 18.30 21.85 -6.32
C LEU A 15 18.04 20.35 -6.49
N THR A 16 18.84 19.49 -5.85
CA THR A 16 18.67 18.04 -5.98
C THR A 16 17.35 17.50 -5.42
N LYS A 17 16.69 18.20 -4.49
CA LYS A 17 15.38 17.80 -3.95
C LYS A 17 14.27 17.84 -5.00
N HIS A 18 14.48 18.61 -6.06
CA HIS A 18 13.50 18.78 -7.14
C HIS A 18 13.66 17.78 -8.28
N LEU A 19 14.75 17.00 -8.29
CA LEU A 19 15.06 16.03 -9.33
C LEU A 19 14.46 14.66 -8.98
N ASP A 20 14.06 13.91 -10.01
CA ASP A 20 13.80 12.48 -9.83
C ASP A 20 15.13 11.72 -9.66
N VAL A 21 15.06 10.44 -9.29
CA VAL A 21 16.27 9.64 -9.05
C VAL A 21 17.12 9.45 -10.31
N ALA A 22 16.51 9.44 -11.50
CA ALA A 22 17.21 9.23 -12.76
C ALA A 22 18.00 10.49 -13.16
N ASP A 23 17.38 11.65 -13.03
CA ASP A 23 17.97 12.97 -13.28
C ASP A 23 19.05 13.28 -12.24
N LEU A 24 18.83 12.95 -10.97
CA LEU A 24 19.84 13.07 -9.93
C LEU A 24 21.09 12.25 -10.25
N ILE A 25 20.93 10.96 -10.58
CA ILE A 25 22.06 10.09 -10.95
C ILE A 25 22.77 10.64 -12.20
N SER A 26 22.01 11.14 -13.18
CA SER A 26 22.56 11.74 -14.40
C SER A 26 23.37 12.99 -14.07
N LEU A 27 22.84 13.89 -13.22
CA LEU A 27 23.52 15.10 -12.75
C LEU A 27 24.83 14.77 -12.02
N LEU A 28 24.81 13.82 -11.09
CA LEU A 28 26.00 13.37 -10.34
C LEU A 28 27.08 12.75 -11.24
N SER A 29 26.71 12.25 -12.42
CA SER A 29 27.65 11.68 -13.38
C SER A 29 28.40 12.75 -14.21
N THR A 30 27.89 13.98 -14.29
CA THR A 30 28.36 15.02 -15.24
C THR A 30 29.77 15.54 -14.94
N CYS A 31 30.10 15.93 -13.71
CA CYS A 31 31.39 16.53 -13.38
C CYS A 31 31.87 16.18 -11.95
N ARG A 32 33.19 16.30 -11.71
CA ARG A 32 33.80 15.94 -10.42
C ARG A 32 33.36 16.83 -9.26
N ALA A 33 33.06 18.11 -9.53
CA ALA A 33 32.62 19.05 -8.50
C ALA A 33 31.26 18.63 -7.95
N ILE A 34 30.27 18.43 -8.83
CA ILE A 34 28.92 17.97 -8.48
C ILE A 34 28.96 16.57 -7.88
N ARG A 35 29.84 15.69 -8.38
CA ARG A 35 30.01 14.33 -7.84
C ARG A 35 30.38 14.32 -6.35
N LYS A 36 30.98 15.38 -5.78
CA LYS A 36 31.23 15.45 -4.33
C LYS A 36 29.93 15.45 -3.52
N ALA A 37 28.83 15.99 -4.06
CA ALA A 37 27.52 15.99 -3.42
C ALA A 37 27.00 14.58 -3.14
N GLN A 38 27.46 13.56 -3.90
CA GLN A 38 27.11 12.16 -3.68
C GLN A 38 27.52 11.65 -2.29
N LEU A 39 28.44 12.33 -1.60
CA LEU A 39 28.91 11.98 -0.26
C LEU A 39 27.92 12.41 0.84
N HIS A 40 26.96 13.28 0.51
CA HIS A 40 25.98 13.77 1.46
C HIS A 40 24.84 12.78 1.59
N LYS A 41 24.63 12.32 2.81
CA LYS A 41 23.58 11.34 3.13
C LYS A 41 22.17 11.90 2.87
N THR A 42 21.97 13.17 3.17
CA THR A 42 20.69 13.90 3.00
C THR A 42 20.21 13.86 1.56
N LEU A 43 21.10 14.06 0.59
CA LEU A 43 20.78 13.98 -0.85
C LEU A 43 20.10 12.65 -1.23
N TRP A 44 20.59 11.52 -0.70
CA TRP A 44 20.01 10.22 -1.01
C TRP A 44 18.73 9.95 -0.22
N ILE A 45 18.62 10.44 1.01
CA ILE A 45 17.39 10.35 1.80
C ILE A 45 16.27 11.11 1.09
N ASP A 46 16.51 12.35 0.66
CA ASP A 46 15.53 13.18 -0.02
C ASP A 46 15.07 12.54 -1.33
N ALA A 47 16.00 11.99 -2.12
CA ALA A 47 15.69 11.26 -3.34
C ALA A 47 14.81 10.02 -3.08
N LEU A 48 15.12 9.25 -2.03
CA LEU A 48 14.37 8.04 -1.67
C LEU A 48 12.99 8.36 -1.07
N ILE A 49 12.87 9.41 -0.26
CA ILE A 49 11.60 9.94 0.24
C ILE A 49 10.71 10.33 -0.93
N ARG A 50 11.24 11.03 -1.93
CA ARG A 50 10.50 11.41 -3.13
C ARG A 50 9.94 10.21 -3.89
N ILE A 51 10.75 9.17 -4.10
CA ILE A 51 10.30 7.92 -4.76
C ILE A 51 9.16 7.28 -3.97
N ARG A 52 9.28 7.23 -2.63
CA ARG A 52 8.32 6.60 -1.72
C ARG A 52 7.01 7.38 -1.63
N ASP A 53 7.10 8.67 -1.33
CA ASP A 53 5.95 9.47 -0.87
C ASP A 53 5.28 10.26 -2.01
N ILE A 54 6.07 10.75 -2.97
CA ILE A 54 5.56 11.58 -4.08
C ILE A 54 5.24 10.71 -5.29
N GLU A 55 6.18 9.87 -5.71
CA GLU A 55 6.04 9.09 -6.95
C GLU A 55 5.28 7.77 -6.74
N ARG A 56 5.17 7.30 -5.49
CA ARG A 56 4.54 6.03 -5.10
C ARG A 56 5.03 4.84 -5.94
N GLN A 57 6.32 4.85 -6.26
CA GLN A 57 6.95 3.86 -7.11
C GLN A 57 7.44 2.64 -6.31
N PRO A 58 7.69 1.50 -6.98
CA PRO A 58 8.25 0.31 -6.34
C PRO A 58 9.55 0.64 -5.60
N TYR A 59 9.52 0.51 -4.28
CA TYR A 59 10.60 0.97 -3.41
C TYR A 59 11.37 -0.22 -2.81
N PRO A 60 12.69 -0.33 -3.04
CA PRO A 60 13.48 -1.49 -2.60
C PRO A 60 13.73 -1.57 -1.09
N LEU A 61 13.33 -0.55 -0.32
CA LEU A 61 13.48 -0.50 1.14
C LEU A 61 12.11 -0.41 1.84
N SER A 62 11.14 -1.20 1.40
CA SER A 62 9.75 -1.19 1.89
C SER A 62 9.61 -1.31 3.42
N ASN A 63 10.59 -1.91 4.10
CA ASN A 63 10.52 -2.19 5.54
C ASN A 63 11.35 -1.23 6.41
N VAL A 64 11.95 -0.19 5.83
CA VAL A 64 12.80 0.77 6.56
C VAL A 64 11.99 2.03 6.88
N LYS A 65 11.57 2.17 8.14
CA LYS A 65 10.85 3.34 8.64
C LYS A 65 11.70 4.60 8.61
N ASP A 66 12.94 4.50 9.12
CA ASP A 66 13.86 5.62 9.22
C ASP A 66 15.09 5.43 8.34
N LEU A 67 15.13 6.13 7.21
CA LEU A 67 16.25 6.13 6.26
C LEU A 67 17.53 6.73 6.86
N SER A 68 17.41 7.54 7.91
CA SER A 68 18.57 8.10 8.62
C SER A 68 19.37 7.03 9.36
N THR A 69 18.82 5.84 9.59
CA THR A 69 19.53 4.71 10.20
C THR A 69 20.45 3.98 9.22
N LEU A 70 20.23 4.12 7.91
CA LEU A 70 21.00 3.42 6.88
C LEU A 70 22.36 4.06 6.64
N SER A 71 23.37 3.29 6.27
CA SER A 71 24.65 3.84 5.80
C SER A 71 24.51 4.56 4.46
N LEU A 72 25.43 5.50 4.16
CA LEU A 72 25.48 6.18 2.86
C LEU A 72 25.48 5.18 1.69
N HIS A 73 26.27 4.12 1.80
CA HIS A 73 26.35 3.07 0.79
C HIS A 73 25.03 2.32 0.59
N GLN A 74 24.28 2.04 1.67
CA GLN A 74 22.95 1.42 1.56
C GLN A 74 21.95 2.35 0.87
N LEU A 75 21.96 3.64 1.20
CA LEU A 75 21.08 4.64 0.57
C LEU A 75 21.38 4.79 -0.93
N GLN A 76 22.67 4.92 -1.28
CA GLN A 76 23.12 4.94 -2.68
C GLN A 76 22.65 3.69 -3.42
N ARG A 77 22.94 2.51 -2.88
CA ARG A 77 22.54 1.22 -3.49
C ARG A 77 21.04 1.16 -3.72
N ALA A 78 20.22 1.56 -2.74
CA ALA A 78 18.77 1.58 -2.86
C ALA A 78 18.30 2.53 -3.96
N ALA A 79 18.86 3.74 -4.05
CA ALA A 79 18.51 4.71 -5.09
C ALA A 79 18.86 4.18 -6.50
N TYR A 80 20.05 3.58 -6.66
CA TYR A 80 20.43 2.94 -7.93
C TYR A 80 19.51 1.76 -8.27
N GLN A 81 19.16 0.92 -7.30
CA GLN A 81 18.23 -0.20 -7.52
C GLN A 81 16.83 0.30 -7.93
N ALA A 82 16.31 1.33 -7.28
CA ALA A 82 15.04 1.95 -7.65
C ALA A 82 15.08 2.47 -9.09
N ASN A 83 16.14 3.21 -9.47
CA ASN A 83 16.32 3.69 -10.85
C ASN A 83 16.37 2.54 -11.86
N GLN A 84 17.07 1.44 -11.56
CA GLN A 84 17.13 0.27 -12.45
C GLN A 84 15.79 -0.42 -12.60
N LEU A 85 15.03 -0.58 -11.50
CA LEU A 85 13.67 -1.12 -11.54
C LEU A 85 12.78 -0.25 -12.43
N MET A 86 12.84 1.07 -12.26
CA MET A 86 12.05 2.00 -13.06
C MET A 86 12.42 1.97 -14.55
N LYS A 87 13.72 1.89 -14.88
CA LYS A 87 14.16 1.71 -16.26
C LYS A 87 13.64 0.41 -16.87
N ASN A 88 13.71 -0.69 -16.13
CA ASN A 88 13.19 -1.97 -16.58
C ASN A 88 11.67 -1.91 -16.80
N TRP A 89 10.93 -1.33 -15.86
CA TRP A 89 9.46 -1.20 -15.92
C TRP A 89 8.99 -0.30 -17.07
N ARG A 90 9.76 0.75 -17.40
CA ARG A 90 9.49 1.66 -18.52
C ARG A 90 10.00 1.12 -19.87
N SER A 91 10.70 -0.01 -19.90
CA SER A 91 11.19 -0.58 -21.17
C SER A 91 10.05 -1.22 -21.96
N ASP A 92 10.19 -1.31 -23.28
CA ASP A 92 9.20 -1.97 -24.15
C ASP A 92 9.03 -3.46 -23.85
N ASN A 93 10.00 -4.07 -23.16
CA ASN A 93 10.02 -5.49 -22.82
C ASN A 93 10.59 -5.68 -21.39
N PRO A 94 9.81 -5.35 -20.34
CA PRO A 94 10.25 -5.45 -18.96
C PRO A 94 10.59 -6.91 -18.64
N ARG A 95 11.77 -7.15 -18.07
CA ARG A 95 12.22 -8.51 -17.72
C ARG A 95 12.24 -8.70 -16.22
N PRO A 96 11.62 -9.76 -15.66
CA PRO A 96 11.77 -10.05 -14.24
C PRO A 96 13.24 -10.37 -13.94
N THR A 97 13.78 -9.79 -12.87
CA THR A 97 15.16 -10.07 -12.43
C THR A 97 15.30 -11.51 -11.93
N SER A 98 14.23 -12.06 -11.35
CA SER A 98 14.16 -13.44 -10.89
C SER A 98 12.74 -13.94 -10.99
N ILE A 99 12.57 -15.16 -11.48
CA ILE A 99 11.31 -15.90 -11.42
C ILE A 99 11.50 -17.02 -10.40
N ARG A 100 10.55 -17.16 -9.49
CA ARG A 100 10.50 -18.27 -8.53
C ARG A 100 9.15 -18.94 -8.67
N HIS A 101 9.15 -20.27 -8.55
CA HIS A 101 7.95 -21.09 -8.59
C HIS A 101 7.67 -21.58 -7.17
N PHE A 102 6.40 -21.47 -6.76
CA PHE A 102 5.91 -21.94 -5.48
C PHE A 102 4.64 -22.72 -5.72
N GLU A 103 4.58 -23.93 -5.18
CA GLU A 103 3.37 -24.73 -5.17
C GLU A 103 2.53 -24.30 -3.97
N LEU A 104 1.38 -23.71 -4.25
CA LEU A 104 0.38 -23.42 -3.23
C LEU A 104 -0.72 -24.48 -3.37
N PRO A 105 -1.34 -24.93 -2.26
CA PRO A 105 -2.44 -25.89 -2.29
C PRO A 105 -3.74 -25.19 -2.73
N LEU A 106 -3.73 -24.64 -3.95
CA LEU A 106 -4.85 -23.88 -4.52
C LEU A 106 -5.54 -24.68 -5.61
N GLU A 107 -6.86 -24.64 -5.57
CA GLU A 107 -7.72 -25.03 -6.67
C GLU A 107 -7.79 -23.90 -7.72
N PRO A 108 -8.17 -24.19 -8.99
CA PRO A 108 -8.18 -23.19 -10.07
C PRO A 108 -9.07 -21.96 -9.85
N TRP A 109 -10.01 -22.04 -8.90
CA TRP A 109 -11.00 -21.00 -8.62
C TRP A 109 -10.61 -20.12 -7.43
N ASP A 110 -9.53 -20.48 -6.73
CA ASP A 110 -9.09 -19.77 -5.55
C ASP A 110 -8.49 -18.41 -5.92
N GLN A 111 -8.78 -17.42 -5.09
CA GLN A 111 -8.23 -16.09 -5.27
C GLN A 111 -6.96 -15.94 -4.45
N TYR A 112 -5.98 -15.24 -4.99
CA TYR A 112 -4.79 -14.86 -4.26
C TYR A 112 -4.39 -13.43 -4.58
N PHE A 113 -3.69 -12.80 -3.63
CA PHE A 113 -3.06 -11.50 -3.85
C PHE A 113 -1.78 -11.39 -3.03
N CYS A 114 -0.82 -10.63 -3.53
CA CYS A 114 0.43 -10.35 -2.83
C CYS A 114 0.26 -9.13 -1.92
N LEU A 115 0.77 -9.19 -0.70
CA LEU A 115 0.90 -8.02 0.17
C LEU A 115 2.08 -7.18 -0.31
N PRO A 116 1.86 -5.98 -0.89
CA PRO A 116 2.92 -5.24 -1.54
C PRO A 116 4.05 -4.85 -0.58
N GLY A 117 5.29 -4.92 -1.08
CA GLY A 117 6.48 -4.65 -0.27
C GLY A 117 6.85 -5.77 0.71
N THR A 118 6.10 -6.88 0.72
CA THR A 118 6.34 -8.02 1.61
C THR A 118 6.53 -9.32 0.83
N PRO A 119 7.03 -10.39 1.47
CA PRO A 119 7.14 -11.71 0.88
C PRO A 119 5.86 -12.54 1.06
N PHE A 120 4.73 -11.91 1.36
CA PHE A 120 3.51 -12.61 1.72
C PHE A 120 2.52 -12.66 0.56
N ILE A 121 1.93 -13.84 0.39
CA ILE A 121 0.78 -14.09 -0.47
C ILE A 121 -0.36 -14.51 0.42
N VAL A 122 -1.53 -13.93 0.19
CA VAL A 122 -2.74 -14.31 0.89
C VAL A 122 -3.65 -15.01 -0.10
N THR A 123 -4.19 -16.16 0.31
CA THR A 123 -5.05 -17.02 -0.51
C THR A 123 -6.40 -17.17 0.18
N ASP A 124 -7.47 -17.24 -0.60
CA ASP A 124 -8.82 -17.60 -0.14
C ASP A 124 -9.21 -18.96 -0.75
N THR A 125 -9.40 -19.94 0.13
CA THR A 125 -9.74 -21.33 -0.20
C THR A 125 -11.00 -21.71 0.57
N GLU A 126 -12.14 -21.78 -0.11
CA GLU A 126 -13.44 -22.23 0.45
C GLU A 126 -13.81 -21.63 1.83
N GLY A 127 -13.57 -20.33 2.04
CA GLY A 127 -13.85 -19.64 3.29
C GLY A 127 -12.73 -19.74 4.33
N CYS A 128 -11.56 -20.24 3.94
CA CYS A 128 -10.32 -20.15 4.68
C CYS A 128 -9.39 -19.13 4.02
N MET A 129 -8.88 -18.19 4.81
CA MET A 129 -7.82 -17.31 4.39
C MET A 129 -6.49 -17.77 4.97
N ASP A 130 -5.55 -18.10 4.10
CA ASP A 130 -4.19 -18.46 4.48
C ASP A 130 -3.22 -17.37 4.04
N CYS A 131 -2.25 -17.06 4.89
CA CYS A 131 -1.11 -16.22 4.53
C CYS A 131 0.14 -17.09 4.43
N TRP A 132 0.84 -16.98 3.30
CA TRP A 132 2.01 -17.77 2.95
C TRP A 132 3.22 -16.86 2.80
N ASP A 133 4.37 -17.25 3.36
CA ASP A 133 5.65 -16.62 3.03
C ASP A 133 6.25 -17.33 1.82
N PHE A 134 6.24 -16.68 0.66
CA PHE A 134 6.80 -17.30 -0.55
C PHE A 134 8.32 -17.45 -0.49
N ARG A 135 9.04 -16.90 0.49
CA ARG A 135 10.49 -17.17 0.62
C ARG A 135 10.73 -18.58 1.15
N THR A 136 9.91 -19.01 2.11
CA THR A 136 10.04 -20.30 2.80
C THR A 136 9.08 -21.35 2.24
N GLY A 137 7.99 -20.93 1.60
CA GLY A 137 6.88 -21.80 1.20
C GLY A 137 5.99 -22.19 2.39
N GLU A 138 6.18 -21.57 3.56
CA GLU A 138 5.45 -21.92 4.77
C GLU A 138 4.21 -21.06 4.94
N ARG A 139 3.15 -21.67 5.49
CA ARG A 139 1.97 -20.95 5.95
C ARG A 139 2.28 -20.25 7.28
N VAL A 140 2.20 -18.93 7.28
CA VAL A 140 2.50 -18.08 8.46
C VAL A 140 1.25 -17.67 9.24
N ALA A 141 0.07 -17.67 8.61
CA ALA A 141 -1.20 -17.41 9.28
C ALA A 141 -2.36 -18.14 8.60
N HIS A 142 -3.42 -18.39 9.37
CA HIS A 142 -4.65 -19.04 8.91
C HIS A 142 -5.85 -18.40 9.62
N LEU A 143 -6.92 -18.15 8.88
CA LEU A 143 -8.17 -17.62 9.39
C LEU A 143 -9.35 -18.31 8.70
N GLU A 144 -10.16 -19.02 9.47
CA GLU A 144 -11.38 -19.64 8.99
C GLU A 144 -12.57 -18.69 9.19
N ILE A 145 -13.29 -18.38 8.11
CA ILE A 145 -14.52 -17.60 8.13
C ILE A 145 -15.58 -18.39 7.35
N PRO A 146 -16.41 -19.20 8.04
CA PRO A 146 -17.38 -20.07 7.38
C PRO A 146 -18.27 -19.32 6.39
N GLY A 147 -18.27 -19.79 5.13
CA GLY A 147 -19.06 -19.23 4.05
C GLY A 147 -18.58 -17.87 3.55
N LEU A 148 -17.35 -17.47 3.87
CA LEU A 148 -16.69 -16.32 3.25
C LEU A 148 -16.48 -16.58 1.76
N TYR A 149 -16.83 -15.58 0.98
CA TYR A 149 -16.50 -15.48 -0.42
C TYR A 149 -15.80 -14.13 -0.60
N LEU A 150 -14.50 -14.15 -0.88
CA LEU A 150 -13.83 -12.92 -1.28
C LEU A 150 -14.35 -12.51 -2.66
N GLY A 151 -14.99 -11.34 -2.68
CA GLY A 151 -15.19 -10.61 -3.91
C GLY A 151 -13.87 -10.04 -4.42
N LYS A 152 -13.94 -9.03 -5.28
CA LYS A 152 -12.76 -8.34 -5.79
C LYS A 152 -11.93 -7.76 -4.63
N VAL A 153 -10.81 -8.40 -4.30
CA VAL A 153 -9.89 -7.91 -3.28
C VAL A 153 -9.19 -6.66 -3.81
N ARG A 154 -9.28 -5.57 -3.06
CA ARG A 154 -8.39 -4.42 -3.19
C ARG A 154 -7.62 -4.30 -1.87
N PRO A 155 -6.32 -4.61 -1.85
CA PRO A 155 -5.52 -4.34 -0.66
C PRO A 155 -5.53 -2.83 -0.44
N CYS A 156 -6.20 -2.39 0.63
CA CYS A 156 -6.08 -1.02 1.09
C CYS A 156 -4.78 -0.91 1.89
N MET A 157 -3.83 -0.16 1.35
CA MET A 157 -2.49 0.04 1.92
C MET A 157 -2.37 1.44 2.53
N GLU A 158 -3.35 1.83 3.33
CA GLU A 158 -3.34 3.15 3.99
C GLU A 158 -2.42 3.18 5.21
N GLU A 159 -2.27 2.04 5.90
CA GLU A 159 -1.40 1.92 7.07
C GLU A 159 -0.20 1.00 6.79
N GLU A 160 1.01 1.49 7.04
CA GLU A 160 2.23 0.68 6.91
C GLU A 160 2.15 -0.56 7.80
N GLY A 161 2.37 -1.73 7.20
CA GLY A 161 2.32 -3.00 7.91
C GLY A 161 0.90 -3.53 8.14
N LYS A 162 -0.13 -2.90 7.56
CA LYS A 162 -1.50 -3.44 7.58
C LYS A 162 -2.13 -3.44 6.19
N ALA A 163 -2.95 -4.45 5.94
CA ALA A 163 -3.82 -4.49 4.77
C ALA A 163 -5.24 -4.77 5.22
N LEU A 164 -6.20 -4.02 4.65
CA LEU A 164 -7.62 -4.25 4.85
C LEU A 164 -8.22 -4.89 3.59
N ILE A 165 -8.98 -5.94 3.78
CA ILE A 165 -9.67 -6.70 2.74
C ILE A 165 -11.14 -6.76 3.11
N CYS A 166 -12.02 -6.51 2.14
CA CYS A 166 -13.44 -6.65 2.33
C CYS A 166 -13.95 -7.85 1.54
N GLY A 167 -14.68 -8.73 2.21
CA GLY A 167 -15.37 -9.87 1.63
C GLY A 167 -16.85 -9.86 1.99
N SER A 168 -17.57 -10.87 1.51
CA SER A 168 -18.96 -11.11 1.90
C SER A 168 -19.17 -12.56 2.29
N THR A 169 -20.04 -12.86 3.24
CA THR A 169 -20.41 -14.25 3.58
C THR A 169 -21.84 -14.61 3.13
N GLY A 170 -22.05 -15.86 2.70
CA GLY A 170 -23.37 -16.49 2.56
C GLY A 170 -24.07 -16.38 1.18
N TYR A 171 -24.88 -17.41 0.87
CA TYR A 171 -25.68 -17.51 -0.36
C TYR A 171 -27.07 -16.83 -0.30
N GLY A 172 -27.50 -16.33 0.87
CA GLY A 172 -28.84 -15.74 1.06
C GLY A 172 -28.93 -14.56 2.03
N HIS A 173 -27.98 -14.41 2.95
CA HIS A 173 -27.84 -13.20 3.79
C HIS A 173 -26.39 -12.76 3.71
N LYS A 174 -26.11 -11.78 2.82
CA LYS A 174 -24.77 -11.26 2.64
C LYS A 174 -24.37 -10.46 3.87
N ARG A 175 -23.41 -10.95 4.65
CA ARG A 175 -22.74 -10.11 5.66
C ARG A 175 -21.44 -9.60 5.07
N LEU A 176 -21.11 -8.35 5.37
CA LEU A 176 -19.82 -7.80 5.03
C LEU A 176 -18.80 -8.27 6.06
N VAL A 177 -17.65 -8.69 5.59
CA VAL A 177 -16.52 -9.07 6.45
C VAL A 177 -15.35 -8.17 6.09
N ALA A 178 -14.90 -7.37 7.05
CA ALA A 178 -13.66 -6.63 6.95
C ALA A 178 -12.56 -7.46 7.61
N ILE A 179 -11.49 -7.75 6.89
CA ILE A 179 -10.39 -8.61 7.30
C ILE A 179 -9.15 -7.75 7.35
N CYS A 180 -8.61 -7.58 8.55
CA CYS A 180 -7.39 -6.83 8.80
C CYS A 180 -6.23 -7.81 8.91
N ILE A 181 -5.25 -7.63 8.03
CA ILE A 181 -3.98 -8.35 8.04
C ILE A 181 -2.93 -7.43 8.61
N ASP A 182 -2.44 -7.74 9.80
CA ASP A 182 -1.32 -7.04 10.43
C ASP A 182 -0.04 -7.83 10.18
N TYR A 183 0.88 -7.24 9.43
CA TYR A 183 2.18 -7.79 9.06
C TYR A 183 3.32 -6.84 9.46
N ARG A 184 3.08 -5.98 10.47
CA ARG A 184 4.11 -5.10 11.05
C ARG A 184 5.29 -5.89 11.58
N ASP A 185 5.03 -7.08 12.10
CA ASP A 185 6.04 -8.07 12.42
C ASP A 185 6.07 -9.12 11.30
N HIS A 186 7.10 -9.09 10.45
CA HIS A 186 7.27 -10.08 9.39
C HIS A 186 7.49 -11.51 9.93
N ALA A 187 7.72 -11.71 11.22
CA ALA A 187 7.72 -13.04 11.82
C ALA A 187 6.32 -13.50 12.25
N HIS A 188 5.39 -12.56 12.45
CA HIS A 188 4.07 -12.81 13.00
C HIS A 188 3.01 -12.03 12.22
N VAL A 189 2.43 -12.68 11.21
CA VAL A 189 1.27 -12.14 10.50
C VAL A 189 0.01 -12.49 11.29
N LEU A 190 -0.75 -11.47 11.68
CA LEU A 190 -2.04 -11.63 12.35
C LEU A 190 -3.17 -11.37 11.37
N LEU A 191 -4.07 -12.34 11.25
CA LEU A 191 -5.32 -12.20 10.52
C LEU A 191 -6.45 -12.02 11.53
N SER A 192 -7.20 -10.93 11.41
CA SER A 192 -8.38 -10.65 12.24
C SER A 192 -9.52 -10.18 11.36
N HIS A 193 -10.76 -10.32 11.83
CA HIS A 193 -11.93 -9.93 11.05
C HIS A 193 -13.02 -9.29 11.91
N VAL A 194 -13.82 -8.45 11.28
CA VAL A 194 -15.04 -7.85 11.82
C VAL A 194 -16.18 -8.19 10.87
N VAL A 195 -17.24 -8.80 11.40
CA VAL A 195 -18.44 -9.15 10.63
C VAL A 195 -19.50 -8.09 10.88
N SER A 196 -20.06 -7.51 9.81
CA SER A 196 -21.21 -6.62 9.94
C SER A 196 -22.42 -7.39 10.48
N PRO A 197 -23.34 -6.73 11.22
CA PRO A 197 -24.65 -7.32 11.45
C PRO A 197 -25.31 -7.70 10.11
N PRO A 198 -26.18 -8.73 10.08
CA PRO A 198 -26.91 -9.09 8.88
C PRO A 198 -27.75 -7.90 8.41
N THR A 199 -27.48 -7.42 7.20
CA THR A 199 -28.31 -6.43 6.53
C THR A 199 -29.43 -7.16 5.77
N PRO A 200 -30.70 -6.72 5.89
CA PRO A 200 -31.75 -7.23 5.03
C PRO A 200 -31.36 -6.94 3.57
N LEU A 201 -31.55 -7.93 2.69
CA LEU A 201 -31.31 -7.78 1.26
C LEU A 201 -32.21 -6.66 0.74
N VAL A 202 -31.63 -5.49 0.46
CA VAL A 202 -32.26 -4.47 -0.37
C VAL A 202 -31.84 -4.79 -1.80
N ASP A 203 -32.78 -5.26 -2.61
CA ASP A 203 -32.53 -5.52 -4.03
C ASP A 203 -31.98 -4.25 -4.72
N GLY A 204 -30.86 -4.38 -5.44
CA GLY A 204 -30.29 -3.30 -6.24
C GLY A 204 -28.95 -2.69 -5.76
N TRP A 205 -28.24 -3.31 -4.81
CA TRP A 205 -26.88 -2.89 -4.47
C TRP A 205 -25.90 -3.20 -5.60
N ASN A 206 -25.54 -2.17 -6.39
CA ASN A 206 -24.38 -2.22 -7.28
C ASN A 206 -23.11 -2.02 -6.46
N TRP A 207 -22.24 -3.02 -6.47
CA TRP A 207 -20.92 -2.99 -5.84
C TRP A 207 -19.96 -2.17 -6.70
N GLU A 208 -20.05 -0.84 -6.64
CA GLU A 208 -19.00 0.02 -7.20
C GLU A 208 -17.78 0.03 -6.26
N PRO A 209 -16.56 0.11 -6.81
CA PRO A 209 -15.34 0.09 -6.02
C PRO A 209 -15.21 1.32 -5.11
N PHE A 210 -15.27 1.08 -3.79
CA PHE A 210 -15.31 2.09 -2.74
C PHE A 210 -13.96 2.78 -2.47
N TYR A 211 -14.04 3.98 -1.89
CA TYR A 211 -12.93 4.68 -1.24
C TYR A 211 -13.00 4.43 0.27
N ILE A 212 -11.89 3.97 0.84
CA ILE A 212 -11.67 3.91 2.29
C ILE A 212 -11.07 5.27 2.68
N ASN A 213 -11.45 5.81 3.85
CA ASN A 213 -10.95 7.09 4.34
C ASN A 213 -10.01 6.81 5.55
N PRO A 214 -8.80 7.41 5.64
CA PRO A 214 -7.73 6.94 6.54
C PRO A 214 -7.95 7.06 8.06
N GLY A 215 -9.10 7.57 8.51
CA GLY A 215 -9.45 7.67 9.93
C GLY A 215 -10.72 6.94 10.34
N ILE A 216 -11.52 6.52 9.36
CA ILE A 216 -12.84 5.89 9.54
C ILE A 216 -13.03 4.96 8.36
N ALA A 217 -13.07 3.65 8.60
CA ALA A 217 -13.50 2.72 7.57
C ALA A 217 -15.03 2.90 7.43
N GLY A 218 -15.47 3.61 6.41
CA GLY A 218 -16.88 3.86 6.14
C GLY A 218 -17.36 3.07 4.92
N PHE A 219 -18.47 2.35 5.02
CA PHE A 219 -19.28 1.98 3.86
C PHE A 219 -20.23 3.13 3.59
N SER A 220 -20.42 3.55 2.35
CA SER A 220 -21.61 4.30 1.95
C SER A 220 -22.25 3.64 0.73
N GLY A 221 -23.54 3.34 0.84
CA GLY A 221 -24.41 2.92 -0.26
C GLY A 221 -25.56 3.90 -0.41
N ARG A 222 -26.39 3.77 -1.46
CA ARG A 222 -27.64 4.56 -1.55
C ARG A 222 -28.47 4.32 -0.29
N GLY A 223 -28.47 5.30 0.62
CA GLY A 223 -29.27 5.32 1.86
C GLY A 223 -28.58 4.93 3.17
N TYR A 224 -27.31 4.47 3.19
CA TYR A 224 -26.65 4.07 4.45
C TYR A 224 -25.16 4.34 4.45
N THR A 225 -24.64 4.89 5.56
CA THR A 225 -23.21 4.95 5.85
C THR A 225 -22.89 4.12 7.10
N MET A 226 -22.08 3.06 6.99
CA MET A 226 -21.58 2.30 8.15
C MET A 226 -20.13 2.65 8.42
N THR A 227 -19.83 3.31 9.54
CA THR A 227 -18.47 3.66 9.95
C THR A 227 -17.97 2.71 11.03
N TRP A 228 -16.76 2.19 10.86
CA TRP A 228 -16.03 1.40 11.85
C TRP A 228 -14.80 2.17 12.30
N SER A 229 -14.50 2.08 13.59
CA SER A 229 -13.22 2.52 14.15
C SER A 229 -12.26 1.34 14.21
N MET A 230 -10.99 1.58 13.89
CA MET A 230 -9.91 0.61 14.09
C MET A 230 -9.34 0.62 15.51
N ASP A 231 -9.84 1.49 16.39
CA ASP A 231 -9.54 1.43 17.83
C ASP A 231 -10.40 0.34 18.49
N PRO A 232 -9.80 -0.73 19.06
CA PRO A 232 -10.54 -1.80 19.73
C PRO A 232 -11.33 -1.32 20.95
N ASN A 233 -11.10 -0.08 21.43
CA ASN A 233 -11.81 0.53 22.54
C ASN A 233 -12.86 1.57 22.10
N ALA A 234 -12.98 1.87 20.80
CA ALA A 234 -13.96 2.84 20.32
C ALA A 234 -15.37 2.23 20.33
N GLN A 235 -16.32 2.93 20.97
CA GLN A 235 -17.73 2.55 20.90
C GLN A 235 -18.31 2.87 19.52
N PRO A 236 -19.20 2.04 18.97
CA PRO A 236 -19.84 2.31 17.68
C PRO A 236 -20.69 3.59 17.78
N LEU A 237 -20.42 4.56 16.90
CA LEU A 237 -21.24 5.75 16.74
C LEU A 237 -22.55 5.34 16.05
N GLN A 238 -23.64 5.25 16.80
CA GLN A 238 -24.99 5.15 16.24
C GLN A 238 -25.47 6.54 15.81
N HIS A 239 -25.29 6.88 14.54
CA HIS A 239 -26.02 8.00 13.92
C HIS A 239 -27.03 7.43 12.92
N GLU A 240 -28.27 7.27 13.37
CA GLU A 240 -29.43 7.10 12.49
C GLU A 240 -29.82 8.49 11.96
N HIS A 241 -29.47 8.79 10.71
CA HIS A 241 -30.09 9.89 9.97
C HIS A 241 -30.91 9.28 8.83
N GLU A 242 -32.24 9.30 8.98
CA GLU A 242 -33.17 9.15 7.85
C GLU A 242 -32.97 10.34 6.90
N PHE A 243 -32.43 10.08 5.71
CA PHE A 243 -32.36 11.05 4.62
C PHE A 243 -33.54 10.83 3.68
N GLU A 244 -34.60 11.63 3.83
CA GLU A 244 -35.60 11.83 2.79
C GLU A 244 -35.15 12.97 1.86
N GLY A 245 -34.84 12.65 0.61
CA GLY A 245 -34.69 13.64 -0.46
C GLY A 245 -33.43 13.49 -1.31
N GLU A 246 -33.61 13.47 -2.63
CA GLU A 246 -32.54 13.66 -3.62
C GLU A 246 -31.91 15.06 -3.43
N GLN A 247 -30.81 15.13 -2.69
CA GLN A 247 -29.87 16.23 -2.80
C GLN A 247 -28.47 15.67 -3.01
N THR A 248 -27.89 16.02 -4.16
CA THR A 248 -26.46 15.92 -4.45
C THR A 248 -25.68 16.59 -3.34
N VAL A 249 -24.93 15.80 -2.56
CA VAL A 249 -23.95 16.29 -1.60
C VAL A 249 -22.74 16.77 -2.39
N GLU A 250 -22.60 18.09 -2.51
CA GLU A 250 -21.32 18.71 -2.83
C GLU A 250 -20.31 18.33 -1.75
N SER A 251 -19.25 17.63 -2.16
CA SER A 251 -18.13 17.29 -1.30
C SER A 251 -17.30 18.56 -1.09
N ILE A 252 -17.40 19.17 0.08
CA ILE A 252 -16.47 20.22 0.51
C ILE A 252 -15.17 19.52 0.93
N CYS A 253 -14.19 19.51 0.02
CA CYS A 253 -12.81 19.16 0.33
C CYS A 253 -12.07 20.39 0.88
N PHE A 254 -11.68 20.34 2.15
CA PHE A 254 -10.54 21.12 2.64
C PHE A 254 -9.44 20.16 3.12
N SER A 255 -8.38 20.09 2.34
CA SER A 255 -7.02 20.05 2.89
C SER A 255 -6.07 20.57 1.81
N HIS A 256 -5.68 21.84 1.97
CA HIS A 256 -4.45 22.34 1.40
C HIS A 256 -3.30 21.65 2.14
N CYS A 257 -2.43 20.97 1.42
CA CYS A 257 -1.05 20.75 1.84
C CYS A 257 -0.16 21.47 0.82
N HIS A 258 0.46 22.56 1.29
CA HIS A 258 1.67 23.11 0.73
C HIS A 258 2.87 22.21 1.08
#